data_AF-A0A421K0P3-F1
#
_entry.id   AF-A0A421K0P3-F1
#
_cell.length_a   1.000
_cell.length_b   1.000
_cell.length_c   1.000
_cell.angle_alpha   90.00
_cell.angle_beta   90.00
_cell.angle_gamma   90.00
#
_symmetry.space_group_name_H-M   'P 1'
#
loop_
_entity.id
_entity.type
_entity.pdbx_description
1 polymer ?
#
loop_
_entity_poly.entity_id
_entity_poly.type
_entity_poly.pdbx_seq_one_letter_code
_entity_poly.pdbx_strand_id
1 'polypeptide(L)'
;MKPSKLAILVAAMMLPPTGVVSAAEEQNLKSKKPAVSHGHRGAKTFHIDHLDGATITYIKPDLSSQTITPVMGKVTMPVSGVDNYHALVVEKDWGDHKEVIIRYQYMFGRPSKQNPVKLTAAQKSEFEIVPDPLPREHYRYHSQQTWGFLARYQGELLSNHPLTLTTSNGSQQTLHTDEHGRVSFEIPDDFPGLTEGERSKQTAQLTISGEYQQNDTNYSTQLVADYRVNPSHWQSTELGLLVLGIGFLAGGYLGQNLKKRDKKA
;
A
#
# COMPACT_ATOMS: atom_id res chain seq x y z
N MET A 1 27.49 -41.18 -40.51
CA MET A 1 26.32 -42.08 -40.71
C MET A 1 25.07 -41.23 -40.88
N LYS A 2 24.23 -41.59 -41.85
CA LYS A 2 23.09 -40.82 -42.39
C LYS A 2 21.91 -40.77 -41.39
N PRO A 3 21.11 -39.68 -41.35
CA PRO A 3 19.77 -39.76 -40.78
C PRO A 3 18.80 -40.45 -41.74
N SER A 4 18.03 -41.38 -41.20
CA SER A 4 16.96 -42.14 -41.86
C SER A 4 15.69 -41.30 -42.00
N LYS A 5 15.07 -41.34 -43.19
CA LYS A 5 13.70 -40.87 -43.42
C LYS A 5 12.74 -42.02 -43.12
N LEU A 6 11.68 -41.77 -42.35
CA LEU A 6 10.45 -42.55 -42.45
C LEU A 6 9.25 -41.60 -42.32
N ALA A 7 8.44 -41.60 -43.36
CA ALA A 7 7.10 -41.02 -43.42
C ALA A 7 6.08 -42.05 -42.95
N ILE A 8 4.84 -41.63 -42.62
CA ILE A 8 3.55 -42.17 -43.14
C ILE A 8 2.32 -41.56 -42.43
N LEU A 9 1.33 -41.20 -43.28
CA LEU A 9 -0.15 -41.03 -43.17
C LEU A 9 -0.80 -40.40 -41.92
N VAL A 10 -1.57 -39.31 -42.03
CA VAL A 10 -2.96 -39.15 -42.55
C VAL A 10 -4.03 -39.91 -41.75
N ALA A 11 -4.91 -39.16 -41.07
CA ALA A 11 -6.35 -39.43 -41.00
C ALA A 11 -7.12 -38.14 -40.64
N ALA A 12 -8.09 -37.81 -41.50
CA ALA A 12 -9.09 -36.76 -41.31
C ALA A 12 -10.16 -37.19 -40.29
N MET A 13 -10.89 -36.23 -39.67
CA MET A 13 -12.36 -36.22 -39.64
C MET A 13 -12.96 -35.11 -38.74
N MET A 14 -13.96 -34.42 -39.32
CA MET A 14 -15.21 -33.92 -38.73
C MET A 14 -15.26 -32.66 -37.83
N LEU A 15 -15.74 -31.56 -38.44
CA LEU A 15 -16.74 -30.63 -37.89
C LEU A 15 -18.15 -31.28 -37.96
N PRO A 16 -19.26 -30.76 -37.38
CA PRO A 16 -19.53 -29.47 -36.70
C PRO A 16 -20.31 -29.67 -35.34
N PRO A 17 -20.94 -28.67 -34.65
CA PRO A 17 -22.12 -27.96 -35.15
C PRO A 17 -22.18 -26.44 -34.86
N THR A 18 -22.86 -25.76 -35.77
CA THR A 18 -23.49 -24.44 -35.62
C THR A 18 -24.58 -24.47 -34.54
N GLY A 19 -24.48 -23.57 -33.56
CA GLY A 19 -25.56 -23.24 -32.63
C GLY A 19 -26.06 -21.83 -32.87
N VAL A 20 -27.23 -21.72 -33.48
CA VAL A 20 -28.01 -20.49 -33.65
C VAL A 20 -28.64 -20.17 -32.29
N VAL A 21 -28.38 -19.00 -31.72
CA VAL A 21 -29.14 -18.51 -30.57
C VAL A 21 -30.08 -17.41 -31.05
N SER A 22 -31.36 -17.72 -30.91
CA SER A 22 -32.53 -16.92 -31.23
C SER A 22 -32.57 -15.62 -30.41
N ALA A 23 -32.89 -14.52 -31.10
CA ALA A 23 -33.36 -13.29 -30.48
C ALA A 23 -34.85 -13.45 -30.14
N ALA A 24 -35.21 -13.31 -28.86
CA ALA A 24 -36.46 -12.74 -28.36
C ALA A 24 -36.64 -13.15 -26.89
N GLU A 25 -36.33 -12.26 -25.95
CA GLU A 25 -37.23 -11.95 -24.84
C GLU A 25 -36.79 -10.64 -24.17
N GLU A 26 -37.36 -9.55 -24.67
CA GLU A 26 -37.21 -8.21 -24.13
C GLU A 26 -38.39 -7.97 -23.17
N GLN A 27 -38.19 -8.20 -21.86
CA GLN A 27 -39.15 -7.75 -20.84
C GLN A 27 -38.45 -7.18 -19.60
N ASN A 28 -38.50 -5.84 -19.53
CA ASN A 28 -38.87 -5.06 -18.34
C ASN A 28 -37.96 -5.15 -17.09
N LEU A 29 -36.79 -4.50 -17.15
CA LEU A 29 -36.06 -4.06 -15.95
C LEU A 29 -36.25 -2.56 -15.76
N LYS A 30 -37.31 -2.19 -15.05
CA LYS A 30 -37.44 -0.87 -14.41
C LYS A 30 -36.18 -0.60 -13.60
N SER A 31 -35.51 0.48 -13.97
CA SER A 31 -34.33 1.05 -13.35
C SER A 31 -34.56 1.38 -11.86
N LYS A 32 -34.23 0.43 -10.98
CA LYS A 32 -33.88 0.78 -9.60
C LYS A 32 -32.52 1.47 -9.66
N LYS A 33 -32.50 2.78 -9.36
CA LYS A 33 -31.26 3.50 -9.03
C LYS A 33 -30.45 2.62 -8.07
N PRO A 34 -29.16 2.33 -8.34
CA PRO A 34 -28.37 1.56 -7.40
C PRO A 34 -28.31 2.37 -6.11
N ALA A 35 -28.91 1.81 -5.05
CA ALA A 35 -28.68 2.28 -3.71
C ALA A 35 -27.17 2.29 -3.49
N VAL A 36 -26.64 3.42 -3.00
CA VAL A 36 -25.25 3.55 -2.62
C VAL A 36 -25.00 2.54 -1.50
N SER A 37 -24.49 1.37 -1.89
CA SER A 37 -23.96 0.39 -0.95
C SER A 37 -22.74 1.04 -0.31
N HIS A 38 -22.88 1.43 0.96
CA HIS A 38 -21.73 1.66 1.81
C HIS A 38 -21.01 0.31 1.95
N GLY A 39 -20.11 0.03 1.00
CA GLY A 39 -19.34 -1.20 0.97
C GLY A 39 -18.54 -1.30 2.26
N HIS A 40 -18.98 -2.17 3.16
CA HIS A 40 -18.17 -2.63 4.27
C HIS A 40 -16.92 -3.25 3.67
N ARG A 41 -15.78 -2.54 3.74
CA ARG A 41 -14.49 -3.09 3.36
C ARG A 41 -14.26 -4.32 4.25
N GLY A 42 -14.29 -5.51 3.64
CA GLY A 42 -14.07 -6.77 4.33
C GLY A 42 -12.70 -6.84 5.00
N ALA A 43 -12.48 -7.91 5.78
CA ALA A 43 -11.21 -8.17 6.42
C ALA A 43 -10.06 -8.14 5.41
N LYS A 44 -8.92 -7.59 5.80
CA LYS A 44 -7.74 -7.48 4.93
C LYS A 44 -6.94 -8.77 5.00
N THR A 45 -6.72 -9.40 3.85
CA THR A 45 -5.98 -10.65 3.73
C THR A 45 -4.66 -10.41 3.01
N PHE A 46 -3.60 -11.04 3.52
CA PHE A 46 -2.26 -11.00 2.97
C PHE A 46 -1.81 -12.41 2.63
N HIS A 47 -1.12 -12.54 1.50
CA HIS A 47 -0.36 -13.74 1.20
C HIS A 47 1.06 -13.52 1.70
N ILE A 48 1.56 -14.51 2.43
CA ILE A 48 2.92 -14.52 2.95
C ILE A 48 3.44 -15.90 2.63
N ASP A 49 4.56 -15.95 1.93
CA ASP A 49 5.21 -17.20 1.58
C ASP A 49 5.93 -17.77 2.81
N HIS A 50 6.05 -19.10 2.90
CA HIS A 50 6.84 -19.80 3.92
C HIS A 50 6.44 -19.56 5.40
N LEU A 51 5.13 -19.42 5.67
CA LEU A 51 4.57 -19.25 7.02
C LEU A 51 4.76 -20.43 7.98
N ASP A 52 5.23 -21.59 7.51
CA ASP A 52 5.40 -22.78 8.36
C ASP A 52 6.38 -22.48 9.51
N GLY A 53 5.90 -22.68 10.75
CA GLY A 53 6.66 -22.39 11.97
C GLY A 53 6.73 -20.90 12.38
N ALA A 54 6.10 -20.00 11.62
CA ALA A 54 6.07 -18.58 11.97
C ALA A 54 5.01 -18.27 13.05
N THR A 55 5.35 -17.36 13.96
CA THR A 55 4.41 -16.74 14.89
C THR A 55 3.87 -15.46 14.27
N ILE A 56 2.55 -15.36 14.13
CA ILE A 56 1.89 -14.18 13.57
C ILE A 56 1.16 -13.45 14.68
N THR A 57 1.57 -12.22 14.96
CA THR A 57 0.99 -11.37 16.00
C THR A 57 0.30 -10.16 15.37
N TYR A 58 -0.96 -9.95 15.75
CA TYR A 58 -1.72 -8.76 15.41
C TYR A 58 -1.82 -7.84 16.61
N ILE A 59 -1.36 -6.60 16.43
CA ILE A 59 -1.27 -5.59 17.49
C ILE A 59 -2.25 -4.46 17.16
N LYS A 60 -3.14 -4.19 18.11
CA LYS A 60 -4.16 -3.13 18.04
C LYS A 60 -3.58 -1.77 18.45
N PRO A 61 -4.33 -0.67 18.23
CA PRO A 61 -3.85 0.69 18.51
C PRO A 61 -3.65 0.95 20.01
N ASP A 62 -4.32 0.18 20.86
CA ASP A 62 -4.16 0.18 22.31
C ASP A 62 -3.03 -0.74 22.80
N LEU A 63 -2.23 -1.29 21.86
CA LEU A 63 -1.15 -2.25 22.07
C LEU A 63 -1.60 -3.63 22.54
N SER A 64 -2.91 -3.90 22.66
CA SER A 64 -3.37 -5.27 22.86
C SER A 64 -3.03 -6.13 21.64
N SER A 65 -2.53 -7.33 21.88
CA SER A 65 -2.08 -8.23 20.84
C SER A 65 -2.88 -9.54 20.84
N GLN A 66 -2.93 -10.20 19.69
CA GLN A 66 -3.50 -11.54 19.54
C GLN A 66 -2.70 -12.30 18.48
N THR A 67 -2.44 -13.57 18.73
CA THR A 67 -1.83 -14.47 17.74
C THR A 67 -2.88 -14.87 16.70
N ILE A 68 -2.49 -14.91 15.43
CA ILE A 68 -3.35 -15.33 14.31
C ILE A 68 -2.82 -16.64 13.74
N THR A 69 -3.70 -17.62 13.59
CA THR A 69 -3.40 -18.83 12.82
C THR A 69 -3.65 -18.55 11.33
N PRO A 70 -2.66 -18.79 10.44
CA PRO A 70 -2.87 -18.63 9.01
C PRO A 70 -3.80 -19.73 8.47
N VAL A 71 -4.63 -19.39 7.49
CA VAL A 71 -5.55 -20.34 6.83
C VAL A 71 -5.15 -20.44 5.37
N MET A 72 -4.72 -21.63 4.92
CA MET A 72 -4.30 -21.88 3.53
C MET A 72 -3.23 -20.89 3.03
N GLY A 73 -2.18 -20.63 3.82
CA GLY A 73 -1.10 -19.69 3.46
C GLY A 73 -1.55 -18.22 3.37
N LYS A 74 -2.70 -17.89 3.97
CA LYS A 74 -3.23 -16.53 4.02
C LYS A 74 -3.39 -16.07 5.46
N VAL A 75 -2.96 -14.85 5.71
CA VAL A 75 -3.16 -14.17 6.99
C VAL A 75 -4.27 -13.16 6.81
N THR A 76 -5.35 -13.30 7.56
CA THR A 76 -6.46 -12.35 7.53
C THR A 76 -6.47 -11.54 8.83
N MET A 77 -6.31 -10.23 8.71
CA MET A 77 -6.40 -9.31 9.84
C MET A 77 -7.83 -9.32 10.41
N PRO A 78 -8.01 -9.59 11.70
CA PRO A 78 -9.31 -9.52 12.35
C PRO A 78 -9.89 -8.12 12.29
N VAL A 79 -11.21 -8.01 12.25
CA VAL A 79 -11.90 -6.72 12.32
C VAL A 79 -11.73 -6.18 13.74
N SER A 80 -11.12 -5.01 13.90
CA SER A 80 -10.92 -4.39 15.22
C SER A 80 -12.11 -3.57 15.71
N GLY A 81 -12.95 -3.08 14.79
CA GLY A 81 -14.08 -2.19 15.09
C GLY A 81 -13.67 -0.78 15.54
N VAL A 82 -12.39 -0.44 15.46
CA VAL A 82 -11.83 0.87 15.81
C VAL A 82 -10.96 1.42 14.68
N ASP A 83 -10.94 2.74 14.54
CA ASP A 83 -10.14 3.41 13.52
C ASP A 83 -8.72 3.70 14.03
N ASN A 84 -7.71 3.13 13.38
CA ASN A 84 -6.30 3.50 13.56
C ASN A 84 -5.41 2.58 12.71
N TYR A 85 -4.11 2.84 12.78
CA TYR A 85 -3.11 1.84 12.47
C TYR A 85 -3.14 0.66 13.43
N HIS A 86 -3.00 -0.52 12.84
CA HIS A 86 -2.74 -1.80 13.48
C HIS A 86 -1.45 -2.35 12.89
N ALA A 87 -0.70 -3.15 13.65
CA ALA A 87 0.49 -3.82 13.13
C ALA A 87 0.20 -5.32 12.98
N LEU A 88 0.62 -5.88 11.86
CA LEU A 88 0.79 -7.31 11.68
C LEU A 88 2.29 -7.58 11.73
N VAL A 89 2.70 -8.47 12.63
CA VAL A 89 4.09 -8.88 12.84
C VAL A 89 4.15 -10.37 12.58
N VAL A 90 5.03 -10.80 11.70
CA VAL A 90 5.30 -12.21 11.43
C VAL A 90 6.74 -12.46 11.81
N GLU A 91 6.96 -13.35 12.75
CA GLU A 91 8.28 -13.70 13.25
C GLU A 91 8.55 -15.16 13.03
N LYS A 92 9.77 -15.48 12.61
CA LYS A 92 10.24 -16.85 12.44
C LYS A 92 11.64 -16.97 13.01
N ASP A 93 11.84 -18.00 13.82
CA ASP A 93 13.09 -18.27 14.53
C ASP A 93 13.59 -19.66 14.12
N TRP A 94 14.77 -19.73 13.50
CA TRP A 94 15.45 -20.95 13.10
C TRP A 94 16.61 -21.29 14.05
N GLY A 95 16.82 -20.50 15.10
CA GLY A 95 17.94 -20.62 16.04
C GLY A 95 19.12 -19.74 15.67
N ASP A 96 19.75 -19.99 14.52
CA ASP A 96 20.87 -19.19 13.98
C ASP A 96 20.41 -17.99 13.12
N HIS A 97 19.15 -18.00 12.71
CA HIS A 97 18.51 -16.92 11.96
C HIS A 97 17.17 -16.54 12.60
N LYS A 98 16.85 -15.25 12.61
CA LYS A 98 15.52 -14.73 12.95
C LYS A 98 15.05 -13.78 11.87
N GLU A 99 13.85 -14.00 11.35
CA GLU A 99 13.22 -13.15 10.33
C GLU A 99 11.96 -12.51 10.89
N VAL A 100 11.77 -11.23 10.57
CA VAL A 100 10.64 -10.45 11.00
C VAL A 100 10.05 -9.70 9.82
N ILE A 101 8.74 -9.79 9.63
CA ILE A 101 7.99 -8.99 8.65
C ILE A 101 6.95 -8.15 9.39
N ILE A 102 7.01 -6.84 9.23
CA ILE A 102 6.10 -5.88 9.87
C ILE A 102 5.29 -5.16 8.80
N ARG A 103 3.97 -5.16 8.97
CA ARG A 103 3.05 -4.37 8.14
C ARG A 103 2.14 -3.51 9.01
N TYR A 104 2.15 -2.21 8.75
CA TYR A 104 1.23 -1.26 9.36
C TYR A 104 0.00 -1.06 8.49
N GLN A 105 -1.18 -1.20 9.08
CA GLN A 105 -2.43 -1.11 8.35
C GLN A 105 -3.44 -0.21 9.05
N TYR A 106 -3.78 0.90 8.40
CA TYR A 106 -4.95 1.68 8.79
C TYR A 106 -6.25 0.89 8.57
N MET A 107 -7.07 0.77 9.61
CA MET A 107 -8.41 0.20 9.55
C MET A 107 -9.43 1.27 9.94
N PHE A 108 -10.62 1.21 9.36
CA PHE A 108 -11.72 2.13 9.68
C PHE A 108 -12.63 1.51 10.75
N GLY A 109 -13.21 2.34 11.59
CA GLY A 109 -14.07 1.92 12.69
C GLY A 109 -14.53 3.09 13.53
N ARG A 110 -14.85 2.83 14.80
CA ARG A 110 -15.15 3.90 15.77
C ARG A 110 -13.84 4.61 16.17
N PRO A 111 -13.88 5.92 16.48
CA PRO A 111 -12.74 6.68 17.01
C PRO A 111 -11.98 5.91 18.10
N SER A 112 -10.76 5.45 17.81
CA SER A 112 -9.93 4.71 18.78
C SER A 112 -9.44 5.58 19.93
N LYS A 113 -9.36 6.91 19.71
CA LYS A 113 -8.75 7.91 20.62
C LYS A 113 -7.28 7.62 20.96
N GLN A 114 -6.62 6.70 20.23
CA GLN A 114 -5.21 6.39 20.43
C GLN A 114 -4.34 7.18 19.45
N ASN A 115 -3.18 7.64 19.92
CA ASN A 115 -2.20 8.28 19.05
C ASN A 115 -1.45 7.19 18.25
N PRO A 116 -1.42 7.25 16.90
CA PRO A 116 -0.67 6.30 16.07
C PRO A 116 0.80 6.14 16.47
N VAL A 117 1.41 7.19 17.02
CA VAL A 117 2.81 7.18 17.50
C VAL A 117 3.03 6.14 18.60
N LYS A 118 2.01 5.80 19.41
CA LYS A 118 2.15 4.74 20.42
C LYS A 118 2.48 3.39 19.79
N LEU A 119 1.86 3.09 18.65
CA LEU A 119 2.09 1.84 17.93
C LEU A 119 3.50 1.76 17.35
N THR A 120 4.04 2.85 16.81
CA THR A 120 5.43 2.89 16.31
C THR A 120 6.47 2.98 17.41
N ALA A 121 6.14 3.54 18.57
CA ALA A 121 7.02 3.58 19.73
C ALA A 121 7.17 2.22 20.43
N ALA A 122 6.13 1.38 20.40
CA ALA A 122 6.19 0.05 21.00
C ALA A 122 7.13 -0.88 20.21
N GLN A 123 8.05 -1.54 20.90
CA GLN A 123 8.91 -2.56 20.32
C GLN A 123 8.08 -3.79 19.92
N LYS A 124 8.23 -4.26 18.67
CA LYS A 124 7.47 -5.41 18.14
C LYS A 124 8.33 -6.66 17.97
N SER A 125 9.64 -6.47 17.82
CA SER A 125 10.62 -7.55 17.68
C SER A 125 12.00 -7.10 18.17
N GLU A 126 12.96 -8.01 18.16
CA GLU A 126 14.37 -7.72 18.47
C GLU A 126 14.96 -6.77 17.42
N PHE A 127 14.87 -7.10 16.13
CA PHE A 127 15.31 -6.22 15.04
C PHE A 127 14.09 -5.73 14.25
N GLU A 128 13.82 -4.43 14.29
CA GLU A 128 12.66 -3.84 13.63
C GLU A 128 13.00 -2.58 12.83
N ILE A 129 12.31 -2.43 11.69
CA ILE A 129 12.22 -1.18 10.94
C ILE A 129 10.87 -0.53 11.24
N VAL A 130 10.88 0.76 11.56
CA VAL A 130 9.70 1.51 12.01
C VAL A 130 9.51 2.78 11.16
N PRO A 131 8.30 3.10 10.67
CA PRO A 131 8.03 4.37 10.00
C PRO A 131 8.18 5.55 10.96
N ASP A 132 8.85 6.61 10.51
CA ASP A 132 9.04 7.85 11.26
C ASP A 132 8.86 9.09 10.36
N PRO A 133 7.62 9.61 10.21
CA PRO A 133 6.37 9.20 10.84
C PRO A 133 5.59 8.15 10.03
N LEU A 134 4.57 7.54 10.65
CA LEU A 134 3.50 6.87 9.90
C LEU A 134 2.75 7.87 9.00
N PRO A 135 2.31 7.46 7.79
CA PRO A 135 1.40 8.26 6.99
C PRO A 135 0.15 8.60 7.79
N ARG A 136 -0.31 9.85 7.77
CA ARG A 136 -1.57 10.23 8.45
C ARG A 136 -2.78 9.51 7.83
N GLU A 137 -3.93 9.54 8.50
CA GLU A 137 -5.16 8.77 8.16
C GLU A 137 -5.62 8.83 6.69
N HIS A 138 -5.30 9.91 5.97
CA HIS A 138 -5.58 10.09 4.54
C HIS A 138 -4.34 10.11 3.64
N TYR A 139 -3.15 10.03 4.23
CA TYR A 139 -1.89 9.98 3.53
C TYR A 139 -1.56 8.53 3.20
N ARG A 140 -0.86 8.38 2.08
CA ARG A 140 -0.28 7.14 1.61
C ARG A 140 1.17 7.45 1.28
N TYR A 141 1.98 6.41 1.24
CA TYR A 141 3.24 6.50 0.53
C TYR A 141 2.91 6.80 -0.94
N HIS A 142 3.39 7.93 -1.45
CA HIS A 142 3.31 8.26 -2.86
C HIS A 142 4.70 8.26 -3.49
N SER A 143 4.78 7.93 -4.77
CA SER A 143 6.02 8.09 -5.54
C SER A 143 6.52 9.54 -5.49
N GLN A 144 7.82 9.75 -5.64
CA GLN A 144 8.51 11.06 -5.54
C GLN A 144 8.34 11.77 -4.19
N GLN A 145 7.85 11.07 -3.15
CA GLN A 145 7.84 11.60 -1.78
C GLN A 145 8.95 10.99 -0.96
N THR A 146 9.57 11.81 -0.11
CA THR A 146 10.55 11.35 0.87
C THR A 146 9.86 10.90 2.16
N TRP A 147 10.20 9.71 2.65
CA TRP A 147 9.68 9.15 3.89
C TRP A 147 10.80 8.62 4.78
N GLY A 148 10.66 8.88 6.08
CA GLY A 148 11.63 8.50 7.12
C GLY A 148 11.33 7.14 7.76
N PHE A 149 12.39 6.42 8.12
CA PHE A 149 12.34 5.13 8.80
C PHE A 149 13.44 5.05 9.85
N LEU A 150 13.17 4.31 10.92
CA LEU A 150 14.09 4.02 12.01
C LEU A 150 14.49 2.55 11.99
N ALA A 151 15.77 2.25 12.17
CA ALA A 151 16.26 0.89 12.46
C ALA A 151 16.54 0.75 13.96
N ARG A 152 16.02 -0.32 14.58
CA ARG A 152 16.26 -0.61 15.99
C ARG A 152 16.63 -2.06 16.22
N TYR A 153 17.63 -2.29 17.07
CA TYR A 153 17.93 -3.61 17.65
C TYR A 153 17.73 -3.56 19.17
N GLN A 154 16.85 -4.42 19.69
CA GLN A 154 16.47 -4.49 21.10
C GLN A 154 16.08 -3.13 21.71
N GLY A 155 15.45 -2.28 20.89
CA GLY A 155 15.04 -0.91 21.27
C GLY A 155 16.11 0.16 21.08
N GLU A 156 17.37 -0.22 20.84
CA GLU A 156 18.47 0.72 20.58
C GLU A 156 18.55 1.10 19.09
N LEU A 157 18.87 2.36 18.82
CA LEU A 157 18.95 2.90 17.46
C LEU A 157 20.24 2.42 16.77
N LEU A 158 20.13 1.86 15.58
CA LEU A 158 21.28 1.42 14.80
C LEU A 158 21.79 2.53 13.89
N SER A 159 22.96 3.09 14.18
CA SER A 159 23.60 4.12 13.34
C SER A 159 24.46 3.52 12.23
N ASN A 160 24.60 4.25 11.11
CA ASN A 160 25.35 3.83 9.91
C ASN A 160 25.01 2.39 9.45
N HIS A 161 23.75 2.01 9.59
CA HIS A 161 23.25 0.68 9.28
C HIS A 161 22.59 0.67 7.90
N PRO A 162 22.95 -0.26 7.01
CA PRO A 162 22.40 -0.30 5.66
C PRO A 162 20.94 -0.79 5.70
N LEU A 163 20.05 -0.01 5.10
CA LEU A 163 18.68 -0.39 4.79
C LEU A 163 18.45 -0.32 3.28
N THR A 164 17.64 -1.25 2.77
CA THR A 164 17.32 -1.32 1.33
C THR A 164 15.83 -1.17 1.12
N LEU A 165 15.44 -0.17 0.34
CA LEU A 165 14.11 -0.05 -0.24
C LEU A 165 14.06 -0.83 -1.55
N THR A 166 13.05 -1.68 -1.72
CA THR A 166 12.68 -2.31 -2.99
C THR A 166 11.21 -2.05 -3.30
N THR A 167 10.86 -1.99 -4.58
CA THR A 167 9.46 -1.91 -5.02
C THR A 167 9.07 -3.15 -5.83
N SER A 168 7.79 -3.49 -5.83
CA SER A 168 7.26 -4.57 -6.68
C SER A 168 7.34 -4.26 -8.18
N ASN A 169 7.67 -3.02 -8.56
CA ASN A 169 7.89 -2.61 -9.94
C ASN A 169 9.38 -2.68 -10.35
N GLY A 170 10.28 -3.03 -9.42
CA GLY A 170 11.68 -3.36 -9.71
C GLY A 170 12.71 -2.30 -9.31
N SER A 171 12.31 -1.16 -8.74
CA SER A 171 13.26 -0.18 -8.23
C SER A 171 13.92 -0.65 -6.93
N GLN A 172 15.18 -0.27 -6.74
CA GLN A 172 15.96 -0.57 -5.54
C GLN A 172 16.82 0.62 -5.14
N GLN A 173 16.89 0.90 -3.84
CA GLN A 173 17.76 1.91 -3.26
C GLN A 173 18.30 1.42 -1.91
N THR A 174 19.61 1.48 -1.71
CA THR A 174 20.24 1.18 -0.42
C THR A 174 20.83 2.46 0.16
N LEU A 175 20.47 2.77 1.40
CA LEU A 175 20.94 3.93 2.15
C LEU A 175 21.39 3.49 3.55
N HIS A 176 22.18 4.32 4.24
CA HIS A 176 22.60 4.05 5.62
C HIS A 176 21.83 4.96 6.57
N THR A 177 21.55 4.45 7.77
CA THR A 177 20.97 5.26 8.85
C THR A 177 21.95 6.30 9.39
N ASP A 178 21.44 7.43 9.87
CA ASP A 178 22.21 8.47 10.54
C ASP A 178 22.56 8.12 11.99
N GLU A 179 23.14 9.07 12.72
CA GLU A 179 23.50 8.92 14.15
C GLU A 179 22.30 8.63 15.06
N HIS A 180 21.07 8.95 14.62
CA HIS A 180 19.82 8.70 15.32
C HIS A 180 19.10 7.45 14.79
N GLY A 181 19.78 6.60 14.03
CA GLY A 181 19.23 5.40 13.43
C GLY A 181 18.14 5.65 12.38
N ARG A 182 18.10 6.86 11.81
CA ARG A 182 17.11 7.28 10.81
C ARG A 182 17.64 7.20 9.40
N VAL A 183 16.80 6.80 8.47
CA VAL A 183 17.04 6.90 7.02
C VAL A 183 15.83 7.51 6.34
N SER A 184 16.06 8.31 5.30
CA SER A 184 14.99 8.90 4.48
C SER A 184 15.12 8.41 3.05
N PHE A 185 14.12 7.68 2.57
CA PHE A 185 14.05 7.23 1.18
C PHE A 185 13.13 8.14 0.38
N GLU A 186 13.56 8.50 -0.84
CA GLU A 186 12.63 8.97 -1.86
C GLU A 186 11.98 7.77 -2.52
N ILE A 187 10.65 7.69 -2.48
CA ILE A 187 9.93 6.55 -3.05
C ILE A 187 9.99 6.64 -4.58
N PRO A 188 10.47 5.60 -5.29
CA PRO A 188 10.59 5.62 -6.74
C PRO A 188 9.26 5.87 -7.47
N ASP A 189 9.33 6.51 -8.63
CA ASP A 189 8.20 6.71 -9.55
C ASP A 189 8.30 5.76 -10.75
N ASP A 190 8.08 4.49 -10.49
CA ASP A 190 8.34 3.38 -11.40
C ASP A 190 7.06 2.66 -11.86
N PHE A 191 5.91 3.34 -11.76
CA PHE A 191 4.64 2.79 -12.22
C PHE A 191 4.64 2.70 -13.77
N PRO A 192 4.33 1.53 -14.34
CA PRO A 192 4.29 1.38 -15.79
C PRO A 192 3.04 2.03 -16.39
N GLY A 193 3.20 2.64 -17.55
CA GLY A 193 2.10 3.14 -18.38
C GLY A 193 1.38 4.36 -17.80
N LEU A 194 2.08 5.22 -17.06
CA LEU A 194 1.52 6.51 -16.64
C LEU A 194 1.38 7.46 -17.83
N THR A 195 0.20 8.06 -17.95
CA THR A 195 -0.08 9.14 -18.90
C THR A 195 -0.17 10.45 -18.13
N GLU A 196 0.62 11.45 -18.52
CA GLU A 196 0.60 12.78 -17.89
C GLU A 196 -0.78 13.44 -18.01
N GLY A 197 -1.25 14.06 -16.94
CA GLY A 197 -2.57 14.69 -16.86
C GLY A 197 -3.73 13.72 -16.58
N GLU A 198 -3.50 12.40 -16.67
CA GLU A 198 -4.53 11.40 -16.38
C GLU A 198 -4.47 10.92 -14.93
N ARG A 199 -5.65 10.80 -14.32
CA ARG A 199 -5.77 10.29 -12.96
C ARG A 199 -5.48 8.79 -12.92
N SER A 200 -4.39 8.39 -12.26
CA SER A 200 -4.12 7.00 -11.94
C SER A 200 -4.57 6.61 -10.52
N LYS A 201 -4.98 5.36 -10.35
CA LYS A 201 -5.26 4.72 -9.06
C LYS A 201 -4.35 3.52 -8.79
N GLN A 202 -3.34 3.32 -9.62
CA GLN A 202 -2.38 2.22 -9.47
C GLN A 202 -1.76 2.25 -8.07
N THR A 203 -1.56 1.06 -7.51
CA THR A 203 -0.96 0.83 -6.21
C THR A 203 0.02 -0.32 -6.39
N ALA A 204 1.17 -0.23 -5.74
CA ALA A 204 2.24 -1.22 -5.77
C ALA A 204 2.77 -1.41 -4.33
N GLN A 205 3.64 -2.40 -4.14
CA GLN A 205 4.23 -2.69 -2.83
C GLN A 205 5.64 -2.12 -2.75
N LEU A 206 5.96 -1.52 -1.60
CA LEU A 206 7.33 -1.20 -1.21
C LEU A 206 7.72 -2.08 -0.02
N THR A 207 8.97 -2.49 0.01
CA THR A 207 9.59 -3.22 1.11
C THR A 207 10.85 -2.50 1.53
N ILE A 208 11.05 -2.33 2.83
CA ILE A 208 12.31 -1.84 3.39
C ILE A 208 12.89 -2.96 4.21
N SER A 209 14.08 -3.43 3.85
CA SER A 209 14.74 -4.54 4.50
C SER A 209 16.08 -4.12 5.12
N GLY A 210 16.47 -4.86 6.14
CA GLY A 210 17.78 -4.78 6.76
C GLY A 210 18.21 -6.15 7.29
N GLU A 211 19.52 -6.32 7.46
CA GLU A 211 20.14 -7.50 8.07
C GLU A 211 21.10 -7.03 9.17
N TYR A 212 21.03 -7.66 10.33
CA TYR A 212 21.87 -7.33 11.48
C TYR A 212 22.43 -8.62 12.10
N GLN A 213 23.74 -8.67 12.32
CA GLN A 213 24.38 -9.82 12.95
C GLN A 213 24.82 -9.44 14.37
N GLN A 214 24.40 -10.26 15.35
CA GLN A 214 24.83 -10.12 16.73
C GLN A 214 25.19 -11.50 17.27
N ASN A 215 26.41 -11.68 17.75
CA ASN A 215 26.96 -12.98 18.14
C ASN A 215 26.86 -13.98 16.97
N ASP A 216 26.30 -15.17 17.22
CA ASP A 216 26.10 -16.24 16.23
C ASP A 216 24.68 -16.22 15.62
N THR A 217 23.92 -15.13 15.78
CA THR A 217 22.55 -15.00 15.26
C THR A 217 22.44 -13.90 14.20
N ASN A 218 21.89 -14.25 13.05
CA ASN A 218 21.56 -13.33 11.98
C ASN A 218 20.09 -12.90 12.09
N TYR A 219 19.85 -11.60 12.15
CA TYR A 219 18.51 -11.02 12.18
C TYR A 219 18.20 -10.40 10.82
N SER A 220 17.08 -10.76 10.22
CA SER A 220 16.52 -10.08 9.06
C SER A 220 15.19 -9.43 9.44
N THR A 221 14.95 -8.22 8.93
CA THR A 221 13.70 -7.52 9.17
C THR A 221 13.22 -6.85 7.91
N GLN A 222 11.90 -6.84 7.71
CA GLN A 222 11.25 -6.24 6.56
C GLN A 222 10.05 -5.42 7.01
N LEU A 223 9.98 -4.17 6.59
CA LEU A 223 8.76 -3.38 6.63
C LEU A 223 8.09 -3.40 5.27
N VAL A 224 6.85 -3.87 5.20
CA VAL A 224 6.07 -3.96 3.96
C VAL A 224 4.92 -2.96 3.98
N ALA A 225 4.79 -2.17 2.92
CA ALA A 225 3.71 -1.19 2.76
C ALA A 225 3.27 -1.05 1.30
N ASP A 226 2.11 -0.43 1.10
CA ASP A 226 1.64 -0.07 -0.24
C ASP A 226 2.03 1.38 -0.55
N TYR A 227 2.49 1.66 -1.77
CA TYR A 227 2.63 3.02 -2.30
C TYR A 227 1.79 3.22 -3.57
N ARG A 228 1.62 4.49 -3.94
CA ARG A 228 0.73 4.94 -5.02
C ARG A 228 1.38 5.98 -5.91
N VAL A 229 0.85 6.12 -7.11
CA VAL A 229 1.21 7.21 -8.02
C VAL A 229 0.99 8.55 -7.32
N ASN A 230 1.96 9.46 -7.46
CA ASN A 230 1.85 10.81 -6.95
C ASN A 230 0.74 11.60 -7.67
N PRO A 231 -0.16 12.30 -6.95
CA PRO A 231 -1.16 13.16 -7.59
C PRO A 231 -0.58 14.30 -8.44
N SER A 232 0.70 14.66 -8.26
CA SER A 232 1.39 15.64 -9.10
C SER A 232 1.31 15.32 -10.60
N HIS A 233 1.14 14.04 -10.96
CA HIS A 233 0.93 13.60 -12.35
C HIS A 233 -0.33 14.18 -13.02
N TRP A 234 -1.35 14.59 -12.25
CA TRP A 234 -2.61 15.12 -12.81
C TRP A 234 -3.22 16.29 -12.01
N GLN A 235 -2.58 16.73 -10.93
CA GLN A 235 -3.02 17.87 -10.13
C GLN A 235 -1.95 18.95 -10.18
N SER A 236 -2.31 20.10 -10.76
CA SER A 236 -1.47 21.31 -10.74
C SER A 236 -1.99 22.31 -9.72
N THR A 237 -1.17 22.57 -8.68
CA THR A 237 -1.47 23.61 -7.68
C THR A 237 -1.43 25.01 -8.30
N GLU A 238 -0.48 25.26 -9.20
CA GLU A 238 -0.31 26.55 -9.86
C GLU A 238 -1.52 26.92 -10.72
N LEU A 239 -2.01 25.97 -11.53
CA LEU A 239 -3.17 26.18 -12.38
C LEU A 239 -4.44 26.39 -11.53
N GLY A 240 -4.57 25.67 -10.41
CA GLY A 240 -5.63 25.89 -9.43
C GLY A 240 -5.61 27.30 -8.83
N LEU A 241 -4.44 27.80 -8.41
CA LEU A 241 -4.27 29.15 -7.88
C LEU A 241 -4.59 30.22 -8.92
N LEU A 242 -4.17 30.02 -10.17
CA LEU A 242 -4.47 30.93 -11.27
C LEU A 242 -5.98 31.03 -11.52
N VAL A 243 -6.69 29.89 -11.58
CA VAL A 243 -8.14 29.86 -11.75
C VAL A 243 -8.86 30.54 -10.58
N LEU A 244 -8.41 30.30 -9.34
CA LEU A 244 -8.94 30.97 -8.15
C LEU A 244 -8.72 32.49 -8.20
N GLY A 245 -7.52 32.93 -8.59
CA GLY A 245 -7.18 34.34 -8.73
C GLY A 245 -8.07 35.05 -9.75
N ILE A 246 -8.26 34.44 -10.93
CA ILE A 246 -9.16 34.95 -11.98
C ILE A 246 -10.59 35.02 -11.47
N GLY A 247 -11.08 33.96 -10.82
CA GLY A 247 -12.43 33.92 -10.25
C GLY A 247 -12.67 35.00 -9.20
N PHE A 248 -11.68 35.25 -8.33
CA PHE A 248 -11.76 36.31 -7.32
C PHE A 248 -11.81 37.71 -7.95
N LEU A 249 -10.96 37.98 -8.94
CA LEU A 249 -10.96 39.27 -9.65
C LEU A 249 -12.28 39.49 -10.41
N ALA A 250 -12.77 38.48 -11.12
CA ALA A 250 -14.05 38.55 -11.83
C ALA A 250 -15.23 38.74 -10.88
N GLY A 251 -15.29 37.99 -9.78
CA GLY A 251 -16.31 38.11 -8.75
C GLY A 251 -16.30 39.47 -8.06
N GLY A 252 -15.10 40.00 -7.74
CA GLY A 252 -14.94 41.34 -7.19
C GLY A 252 -15.44 42.44 -8.14
N TYR A 253 -15.10 42.35 -9.43
CA TYR A 253 -15.57 43.30 -10.44
C TYR A 253 -17.10 43.29 -10.61
N LEU A 254 -17.71 42.10 -10.69
CA LEU A 254 -19.16 41.93 -10.76
C LEU A 254 -19.85 42.48 -9.51
N GLY A 255 -19.34 42.15 -8.32
CA GLY A 255 -19.89 42.62 -7.04
C GLY A 255 -19.85 44.15 -6.89
N GLN A 256 -18.77 44.79 -7.31
CA GLN A 256 -18.67 46.26 -7.29
C GLN A 256 -19.69 46.93 -8.23
N ASN A 257 -19.93 46.35 -9.40
CA ASN A 257 -20.87 46.90 -10.37
C ASN A 257 -22.34 46.72 -9.95
N LEU A 258 -22.67 45.63 -9.27
CA LEU A 258 -24.00 45.43 -8.67
C LEU A 258 -24.28 46.44 -7.55
N LYS A 259 -23.31 46.67 -6.65
CA LYS A 259 -23.42 47.64 -5.56
C LYS A 259 -23.57 49.09 -6.04
N LYS A 260 -23.07 49.41 -7.25
CA LYS A 260 -23.26 50.71 -7.92
C LYS A 260 -24.65 50.86 -8.55
N ARG A 261 -25.33 49.76 -8.92
CA ARG A 261 -26.71 49.79 -9.44
C ARG A 261 -27.72 49.97 -8.31
N ASP A 262 -27.53 49.32 -7.17
CA ASP A 262 -28.43 49.47 -6.00
C ASP A 262 -28.35 50.86 -5.35
N LYS A 263 -27.25 51.60 -5.51
CA LYS A 263 -27.14 52.99 -5.06
C LYS A 263 -27.78 54.02 -6.00
N LYS A 264 -28.25 53.60 -7.18
CA LYS A 264 -28.87 54.47 -8.19
C LYS A 264 -30.38 54.21 -8.38
N ALA A 265 -30.95 53.29 -7.60
CA ALA A 265 -32.39 53.10 -7.44
C ALA A 265 -32.85 53.77 -6.15
#